data_AF-A0A351HWM5-F1
#
_entry.id   AF-A0A351HWM5-F1
#
_cell.length_a   1.000
_cell.length_b   1.000
_cell.length_c   1.000
_cell.angle_alpha   90.00
_cell.angle_beta   90.00
_cell.angle_gamma   90.00
#
_symmetry.space_group_name_H-M   'P 1'
#
loop_
_entity.id
_entity.type
_entity.pdbx_description
1 polymer ?
#
loop_
_entity_poly.entity_id
_entity_poly.type
_entity_poly.pdbx_seq_one_letter_code
_entity_poly.pdbx_strand_id
1 'polypeptide(L)'
;MNETALYSNIIAVGTYQNNSFIKSNNDKLYFQFGEDGTTFLSNEKLVIDPTYGKTLGSAQLLTSLYSKPGRASLMVVAPNQTGLVAIGNNLGEMKNLGRLSGDAALADTNGNVQSYRFKAPKNPTIAVVQQISVNQEAQIFLLVSIMVIILLAAGLIMVVRKNGIELKKGGWRK
;
A
#
# COMPACT_ATOMS: atom_id res chain seq x y z
N MET A 1 -27.89 19.77 -1.25
CA MET A 1 -26.82 18.79 -1.51
C MET A 1 -25.88 19.42 -2.53
N ASN A 2 -24.55 19.38 -2.33
CA ASN A 2 -23.62 20.06 -3.24
C ASN A 2 -23.40 19.21 -4.50
N GLU A 3 -23.88 19.66 -5.66
CA GLU A 3 -23.85 18.90 -6.92
C GLU A 3 -22.43 18.54 -7.39
N THR A 4 -21.41 19.29 -6.96
CA THR A 4 -20.01 18.99 -7.26
C THR A 4 -19.52 17.68 -6.63
N ALA A 5 -20.11 17.25 -5.50
CA ALA A 5 -19.74 15.99 -4.83
C ALA A 5 -20.08 14.74 -5.66
N LEU A 6 -21.05 14.84 -6.58
CA LEU A 6 -21.43 13.75 -7.48
C LEU A 6 -20.36 13.44 -8.53
N TYR A 7 -19.47 14.39 -8.80
CA TYR A 7 -18.46 14.29 -9.87
C TYR A 7 -17.03 14.32 -9.34
N SER A 8 -16.81 14.31 -8.03
CA SER A 8 -15.48 14.39 -7.42
C SER A 8 -15.07 13.11 -6.70
N ASN A 9 -13.77 12.97 -6.47
CA ASN A 9 -13.28 12.06 -5.44
C ASN A 9 -13.43 12.77 -4.10
N ILE A 10 -13.81 12.01 -3.07
CA ILE A 10 -14.12 12.58 -1.77
C ILE A 10 -13.12 12.07 -0.76
N ILE A 11 -12.54 13.00 0.00
CA ILE A 11 -11.74 12.69 1.17
C ILE A 11 -12.52 13.20 2.36
N ALA A 12 -13.02 12.28 3.18
CA ALA A 12 -13.69 12.61 4.43
C ALA A 12 -12.74 12.30 5.58
N VAL A 13 -12.46 13.31 6.40
CA VAL A 13 -11.58 13.19 7.56
C VAL A 13 -12.37 13.57 8.80
N GLY A 14 -12.30 12.77 9.85
CA GLY A 14 -12.95 13.10 11.11
C GLY A 14 -13.20 11.91 12.03
N THR A 15 -13.90 12.19 13.12
CA THR A 15 -14.45 11.18 14.02
C THR A 15 -15.93 10.99 13.75
N TYR A 16 -16.50 9.92 14.28
CA TYR A 16 -17.94 9.64 14.16
C TYR A 16 -18.82 10.80 14.68
N GLN A 17 -18.35 11.50 15.72
CA GLN A 17 -19.11 12.57 16.38
C GLN A 17 -18.97 13.94 15.70
N ASN A 18 -17.86 14.21 15.01
CA ASN A 18 -17.59 15.53 14.44
C ASN A 18 -17.89 15.65 12.94
N ASN A 19 -18.23 14.53 12.27
CA ASN A 19 -18.44 14.50 10.84
C ASN A 19 -19.71 13.71 10.48
N SER A 20 -20.77 14.45 10.15
CA SER A 20 -22.07 13.87 9.78
C SER A 20 -22.01 13.02 8.51
N PHE A 21 -21.10 13.31 7.58
CA PHE A 21 -20.91 12.51 6.38
C PHE A 21 -20.38 11.11 6.72
N ILE A 22 -19.40 11.02 7.63
CA ILE A 22 -18.89 9.73 8.14
C ILE A 22 -20.02 8.96 8.84
N LYS A 23 -20.75 9.62 9.75
CA LYS A 23 -21.86 9.00 10.48
C LYS A 23 -22.94 8.44 9.55
N SER A 24 -23.32 9.17 8.51
CA SER A 24 -24.36 8.76 7.54
C SER A 24 -23.94 7.65 6.57
N ASN A 25 -22.65 7.32 6.49
CA ASN A 25 -22.12 6.28 5.61
C ASN A 25 -21.36 5.18 6.38
N ASN A 26 -21.60 5.06 7.69
CA ASN A 26 -20.93 4.10 8.55
C ASN A 26 -21.15 2.65 8.09
N ASP A 27 -22.35 2.34 7.60
CA ASP A 27 -22.78 1.05 7.06
C ASP A 27 -21.98 0.60 5.82
N LYS A 28 -21.33 1.54 5.13
CA LYS A 28 -20.53 1.29 3.92
C LYS A 28 -19.04 1.19 4.21
N LEU A 29 -18.61 1.48 5.44
CA LEU A 29 -17.21 1.32 5.83
C LEU A 29 -16.87 -0.16 5.98
N TYR A 30 -15.61 -0.52 5.70
CA TYR A 30 -15.06 -1.84 6.00
C TYR A 30 -14.82 -2.03 7.49
N PHE A 31 -14.26 -1.00 8.14
CA PHE A 31 -14.17 -0.89 9.60
C PHE A 31 -15.24 0.09 10.06
N GLN A 32 -16.36 -0.47 10.50
CA GLN A 32 -17.53 0.27 10.95
C GLN A 32 -17.39 0.66 12.42
N PHE A 33 -17.99 1.79 12.78
CA PHE A 33 -18.16 2.21 14.16
C PHE A 33 -19.31 1.47 14.83
N GLY A 34 -19.20 1.26 16.15
CA GLY A 34 -20.34 0.93 16.99
C GLY A 34 -21.39 2.05 17.02
N GLU A 35 -22.58 1.77 17.57
CA GLU A 35 -23.70 2.73 17.59
C GLU A 35 -23.34 4.08 18.21
N ASP A 36 -22.52 4.06 19.25
CA ASP A 36 -22.05 5.23 20.00
C ASP A 36 -20.85 5.93 19.34
N GLY A 37 -20.26 5.36 18.29
CA GLY A 37 -19.09 5.90 17.61
C GLY A 37 -17.79 5.84 18.40
N THR A 38 -17.74 5.18 19.56
CA THR A 38 -16.59 5.23 20.46
C THR A 38 -15.56 4.14 20.20
N THR A 39 -15.90 3.15 19.38
CA THR A 39 -15.01 2.04 19.01
C THR A 39 -15.31 1.51 17.60
N PHE A 40 -14.35 0.82 16.99
CA PHE A 40 -14.58 0.04 15.79
C PHE A 40 -15.11 -1.35 16.11
N LEU A 41 -16.01 -1.85 15.25
CA LEU A 41 -16.55 -3.19 15.32
C LEU A 41 -15.61 -4.20 14.67
N SER A 42 -15.66 -5.44 15.18
CA SER A 42 -15.03 -6.58 14.53
C SER A 42 -15.67 -6.84 13.17
N ASN A 43 -14.88 -7.36 12.22
CA ASN A 43 -15.36 -7.75 10.89
C ASN A 43 -14.72 -9.07 10.45
N GLU A 44 -14.89 -9.43 9.17
CA GLU A 44 -14.38 -10.67 8.60
C GLU A 44 -12.84 -10.72 8.46
N LYS A 45 -12.16 -9.58 8.59
CA LYS A 45 -10.69 -9.48 8.49
C LYS A 45 -10.00 -9.40 9.84
N LEU A 46 -10.66 -8.82 10.84
CA LEU A 46 -10.07 -8.57 12.15
C LEU A 46 -11.12 -8.66 13.25
N VAL A 47 -10.83 -9.49 14.24
CA VAL A 47 -11.52 -9.45 15.54
C VAL A 47 -10.89 -8.33 16.36
N ILE A 48 -11.69 -7.36 16.74
CA ILE A 48 -11.29 -6.15 17.46
C ILE A 48 -11.86 -6.21 18.87
N ASP A 49 -10.96 -6.19 19.86
CA ASP A 49 -11.36 -5.96 21.25
C ASP A 49 -11.93 -4.53 21.39
N PRO A 50 -13.06 -4.32 22.09
CA PRO A 50 -13.68 -3.01 22.22
C PRO A 50 -12.77 -1.92 22.78
N THR A 51 -11.80 -2.26 23.64
CA THR A 51 -10.82 -1.31 24.21
C THR A 51 -9.77 -0.95 23.18
N TYR A 52 -9.25 -1.95 22.46
CA TYR A 52 -8.31 -1.73 21.37
C TYR A 52 -8.94 -0.91 20.24
N GLY A 53 -10.19 -1.19 19.89
CA GLY A 53 -10.92 -0.48 18.86
C GLY A 53 -11.03 1.03 19.09
N LYS A 54 -10.96 1.50 20.35
CA LYS A 54 -10.98 2.94 20.68
C LYS A 54 -9.69 3.66 20.27
N THR A 55 -8.56 2.97 20.26
CA THR A 55 -7.24 3.60 20.01
C THR A 55 -6.87 3.63 18.53
N LEU A 56 -7.65 2.95 17.70
CA LEU A 56 -7.39 2.82 16.27
C LEU A 56 -7.84 4.05 15.47
N GLY A 57 -7.10 4.34 14.42
CA GLY A 57 -7.53 5.13 13.28
C GLY A 57 -7.54 4.28 12.03
N SER A 58 -8.44 4.58 11.09
CA SER A 58 -8.62 3.83 9.86
C SER A 58 -8.59 4.74 8.63
N ALA A 59 -7.93 4.30 7.58
CA ALA A 59 -7.98 4.91 6.25
C ALA A 59 -8.58 3.89 5.29
N GLN A 60 -9.73 4.18 4.70
CA GLN A 60 -10.51 3.21 3.91
C GLN A 60 -10.83 3.80 2.53
N LEU A 61 -10.36 3.14 1.48
CA LEU A 61 -10.58 3.51 0.09
C LEU A 61 -11.78 2.75 -0.50
N LEU A 62 -12.93 3.41 -0.44
CA LEU A 62 -14.20 2.91 -0.91
C LEU A 62 -14.44 3.29 -2.37
N THR A 63 -15.33 2.55 -3.03
CA THR A 63 -15.99 3.07 -4.24
C THR A 63 -16.76 4.35 -3.89
N SER A 64 -17.04 5.19 -4.88
CA SER A 64 -17.82 6.41 -4.67
C SER A 64 -19.09 6.16 -3.84
N LEU A 65 -19.23 6.90 -2.74
CA LEU A 65 -20.43 6.87 -1.89
C LEU A 65 -21.64 7.59 -2.52
N TYR A 66 -21.44 8.27 -3.65
CA TYR A 66 -22.46 8.98 -4.43
C TYR A 66 -22.83 8.28 -5.75
N SER A 67 -22.52 6.99 -5.87
CA SER A 67 -23.00 6.08 -6.94
C SER A 67 -22.56 6.40 -8.37
N LYS A 68 -21.57 7.27 -8.59
CA LYS A 68 -21.01 7.50 -9.93
C LYS A 68 -19.80 6.59 -10.22
N PRO A 69 -19.79 5.87 -11.36
CA PRO A 69 -18.65 5.06 -11.77
C PRO A 69 -17.38 5.91 -11.96
N GLY A 70 -16.22 5.33 -11.65
CA GLY A 70 -14.91 5.98 -11.86
C GLY A 70 -14.47 6.96 -10.78
N ARG A 71 -15.21 7.05 -9.66
CA ARG A 71 -14.85 7.88 -8.49
C ARG A 71 -14.63 7.03 -7.25
N ALA A 72 -13.82 7.56 -6.33
CA ALA A 72 -13.49 6.91 -5.07
C ALA A 72 -13.76 7.84 -3.87
N SER A 73 -13.98 7.22 -2.72
CA SER A 73 -14.14 7.91 -1.44
C SER A 73 -13.09 7.38 -0.49
N LEU A 74 -12.16 8.25 -0.06
CA LEU A 74 -11.20 7.97 0.99
C LEU A 74 -11.79 8.44 2.33
N MET A 75 -12.02 7.50 3.22
CA MET A 75 -12.55 7.75 4.56
C MET A 75 -11.39 7.62 5.55
N VAL A 76 -10.94 8.74 6.12
CA VAL A 76 -9.92 8.79 7.18
C VAL A 76 -10.64 9.04 8.50
N VAL A 77 -10.85 7.98 9.26
CA VAL A 77 -11.81 7.96 10.36
C VAL A 77 -11.21 7.37 11.62
N ALA A 78 -11.62 7.84 12.79
CA ALA A 78 -11.24 7.24 14.06
C ALA A 78 -12.31 7.50 15.14
N PRO A 79 -12.36 6.71 16.22
CA PRO A 79 -13.32 6.96 17.30
C PRO A 79 -12.95 8.19 18.14
N ASN A 80 -11.66 8.54 18.19
CA ASN A 80 -11.16 9.73 18.88
C ASN A 80 -10.08 10.45 18.06
N GLN A 81 -9.72 11.65 18.52
CA GLN A 81 -8.74 12.50 17.84
C GLN A 81 -7.34 11.87 17.81
N THR A 82 -6.94 11.14 18.86
CA THR A 82 -5.61 10.52 18.94
C THR A 82 -5.43 9.45 17.86
N GLY A 83 -6.41 8.57 17.67
CA GLY A 83 -6.41 7.60 16.57
C GLY A 83 -6.45 8.27 15.20
N LEU A 84 -7.18 9.39 15.07
CA LEU A 84 -7.26 10.15 13.81
C LEU A 84 -5.90 10.73 13.42
N VAL A 85 -5.14 11.27 14.38
CA VAL A 85 -3.78 11.76 14.17
C VAL A 85 -2.85 10.60 13.83
N ALA A 86 -2.97 9.44 14.48
CA ALA A 86 -2.13 8.28 14.21
C ALA A 86 -2.24 7.82 12.74
N ILE A 87 -3.45 7.68 12.21
CA ILE A 87 -3.63 7.33 10.79
C ILE A 87 -3.27 8.49 9.86
N GLY A 88 -3.57 9.73 10.25
CA GLY A 88 -3.24 10.94 9.49
C GLY A 88 -1.74 11.11 9.26
N ASN A 89 -0.91 10.86 10.28
CA ASN A 89 0.55 10.94 10.18
C ASN A 89 1.13 9.90 9.20
N ASN A 90 0.50 8.73 9.09
CA ASN A 90 0.91 7.71 8.12
C ASN A 90 0.52 8.09 6.68
N LEU A 91 -0.55 8.86 6.49
CA LEU A 91 -0.97 9.38 5.18
C LEU A 91 -0.24 10.66 4.77
N GLY A 92 0.19 11.48 5.73
CA GLY A 92 0.80 12.80 5.46
C GLY A 92 2.27 12.74 5.03
N GLU A 93 2.97 11.64 5.29
CA GLU A 93 4.40 11.51 5.00
C GLU A 93 4.66 10.49 3.89
N MET A 94 5.33 10.91 2.81
CA MET A 94 5.64 10.03 1.66
C MET A 94 6.37 8.75 2.06
N LYS A 95 7.28 8.82 3.04
CA LYS A 95 8.01 7.65 3.57
C LYS A 95 7.08 6.60 4.22
N ASN A 96 5.92 7.02 4.74
CA ASN A 96 4.96 6.14 5.42
C ASN A 96 3.92 5.59 4.45
N LEU A 97 3.71 6.24 3.29
CA LEU A 97 2.77 5.77 2.27
C LEU A 97 3.09 4.37 1.77
N GLY A 98 4.37 3.98 1.72
CA GLY A 98 4.78 2.61 1.35
C GLY A 98 4.29 1.52 2.32
N ARG A 99 3.91 1.88 3.56
CA ARG A 99 3.34 0.97 4.56
C ARG A 99 1.83 0.79 4.39
N LEU A 100 1.19 1.66 3.61
CA LEU A 100 -0.24 1.62 3.32
C LEU A 100 -0.48 0.88 2.01
N SER A 101 -1.21 -0.22 2.07
CA SER A 101 -1.54 -1.05 0.91
C SER A 101 -2.97 -1.54 1.00
N GLY A 102 -3.50 -2.07 -0.10
CA GLY A 102 -4.88 -2.53 -0.15
C GLY A 102 -5.89 -1.40 -0.33
N ASP A 103 -7.06 -1.58 0.26
CA ASP A 103 -8.17 -0.64 0.24
C ASP A 103 -8.63 -0.26 1.66
N ALA A 104 -7.96 -0.76 2.70
CA ALA A 104 -8.09 -0.25 4.05
C ALA A 104 -6.77 -0.36 4.82
N ALA A 105 -6.51 0.57 5.72
CA ALA A 105 -5.44 0.49 6.69
C ALA A 105 -5.95 0.88 8.07
N LEU A 106 -5.40 0.25 9.10
CA LEU A 106 -5.56 0.60 10.49
C LEU A 106 -4.22 1.06 11.04
N ALA A 107 -4.23 2.11 11.85
CA ALA A 107 -3.09 2.57 12.61
C ALA A 107 -3.49 2.70 14.07
N ASP A 108 -2.65 2.22 14.99
CA ASP A 108 -2.83 2.48 16.41
C ASP A 108 -1.96 3.65 16.88
N THR A 109 -2.21 4.10 18.12
CA THR A 109 -1.42 5.17 18.76
C THR A 109 0.04 4.80 19.00
N ASN A 110 0.40 3.52 18.90
CA ASN A 110 1.76 3.01 19.11
C ASN A 110 2.56 2.99 17.80
N GLY A 111 1.97 3.40 16.67
CA GLY A 111 2.63 3.46 15.36
C GLY A 111 2.60 2.14 14.58
N ASN A 112 1.86 1.15 15.06
CA ASN A 112 1.60 -0.07 14.29
C ASN A 112 0.60 0.26 13.19
N VAL A 113 0.90 -0.21 11.98
CA VAL A 113 0.04 -0.02 10.81
C VAL A 113 -0.22 -1.38 10.19
N GLN A 114 -1.49 -1.71 10.01
CA GLN A 114 -1.94 -2.94 9.37
C GLN A 114 -2.79 -2.60 8.16
N SER A 115 -2.44 -3.18 7.02
CA SER A 115 -3.10 -2.95 5.74
C SER A 115 -3.95 -4.16 5.37
N TYR A 116 -5.14 -3.92 4.84
CA TYR A 116 -6.14 -4.93 4.50
C TYR A 116 -6.65 -4.74 3.08
N ARG A 117 -7.01 -5.86 2.46
CA ARG A 117 -7.65 -5.90 1.16
C ARG A 117 -9.03 -6.58 1.25
N PHE A 118 -10.07 -5.81 1.01
CA PHE A 118 -11.48 -6.22 1.02
C PHE A 118 -11.98 -6.54 -0.40
N LYS A 119 -11.62 -5.72 -1.39
CA LYS A 119 -11.95 -5.98 -2.80
C LYS A 119 -11.14 -7.14 -3.37
N ALA A 120 -11.80 -8.04 -4.09
CA ALA A 120 -11.14 -9.06 -4.89
C ALA A 120 -10.25 -8.41 -5.97
N PRO A 121 -9.07 -8.97 -6.27
CA PRO A 121 -8.20 -8.43 -7.31
C PRO A 121 -8.92 -8.49 -8.66
N LYS A 122 -9.21 -7.32 -9.25
CA LYS A 122 -9.52 -7.24 -10.68
C LYS A 122 -8.20 -7.49 -11.43
N ASN A 123 -8.04 -8.71 -11.94
CA ASN A 123 -6.89 -9.28 -12.64
C ASN A 123 -5.69 -9.71 -11.77
N PRO A 124 -5.43 -11.02 -11.63
CA PRO A 124 -4.18 -11.52 -11.04
C PRO A 124 -2.95 -11.37 -11.97
N THR A 125 -3.13 -10.91 -13.22
CA THR A 125 -2.09 -10.94 -14.27
C THR A 125 -1.23 -9.68 -14.39
N ILE A 126 -1.38 -8.68 -13.51
CA ILE A 126 -0.48 -7.52 -13.43
C ILE A 126 0.17 -7.45 -12.04
N ALA A 127 0.67 -8.58 -11.55
CA ALA A 127 1.68 -8.64 -10.49
C ALA A 127 2.85 -9.35 -11.15
N VAL A 128 3.85 -8.67 -11.70
CA VAL A 128 5.12 -8.43 -11.00
C VAL A 128 5.98 -7.40 -11.77
N VAL A 129 5.56 -6.93 -12.95
CA VAL A 129 6.47 -6.22 -13.88
C VAL A 129 6.47 -4.69 -13.71
N GLN A 130 5.47 -4.09 -13.05
CA GLN A 130 5.30 -2.62 -13.04
C GLN A 130 5.57 -1.90 -11.71
N GLN A 131 6.00 -2.60 -10.66
CA GLN A 131 6.31 -1.98 -9.37
C GLN A 131 7.79 -1.97 -9.01
N ILE A 132 8.68 -2.11 -9.99
CA ILE A 132 10.04 -1.61 -9.83
C ILE A 132 10.05 -0.17 -10.33
N SER A 133 9.51 0.73 -9.50
CA SER A 133 9.97 2.11 -9.49
C SER A 133 11.43 2.06 -9.07
N VAL A 134 12.34 1.85 -10.02
CA VAL A 134 13.76 1.83 -9.73
C VAL A 134 14.11 3.24 -9.23
N ASN A 135 14.36 3.38 -7.93
CA ASN A 135 14.93 4.60 -7.36
C ASN A 135 16.17 4.99 -8.19
N GLN A 136 16.41 6.28 -8.41
CA GLN A 136 17.57 6.75 -9.20
C GLN A 136 18.90 6.11 -8.75
N GLU A 137 19.06 5.86 -7.45
CA GLU A 137 20.22 5.16 -6.88
C GLU A 137 20.33 3.70 -7.35
N ALA A 138 19.21 2.98 -7.44
CA ALA A 138 19.18 1.60 -7.94
C ALA A 138 19.42 1.54 -9.47
N GLN A 139 19.06 2.58 -10.23
CA GLN A 139 19.39 2.67 -11.66
C GLN A 139 20.91 2.83 -11.87
N ILE A 140 21.55 3.68 -11.06
CA ILE A 140 23.00 3.87 -11.08
C ILE A 140 23.71 2.57 -10.69
N PHE A 141 23.25 1.89 -9.64
CA PHE A 141 23.84 0.61 -9.21
C PHE A 141 23.72 -0.47 -10.29
N LEU A 142 22.58 -0.55 -10.98
CA LEU A 142 22.35 -1.52 -12.06
C LEU A 142 23.24 -1.23 -13.27
N LEU A 143 23.40 0.06 -13.65
CA LEU A 143 24.28 0.48 -14.73
C LEU A 143 25.75 0.14 -14.45
N VAL A 144 26.23 0.45 -13.23
CA VAL A 144 27.61 0.11 -12.82
C VAL A 144 27.82 -1.40 -12.81
N SER A 145 26.87 -2.18 -12.30
CA SER A 145 26.95 -3.64 -12.28
C SER A 145 27.09 -4.24 -13.68
N ILE A 146 26.33 -3.73 -14.66
CA ILE A 146 26.42 -4.16 -16.06
C ILE A 146 27.79 -3.80 -16.65
N MET A 147 28.30 -2.59 -16.38
CA MET A 147 29.64 -2.18 -16.85
C MET A 147 30.75 -3.10 -16.31
N VAL A 148 30.69 -3.48 -15.03
CA VAL A 148 31.66 -4.40 -14.42
C VAL A 148 31.60 -5.77 -15.11
N ILE A 149 30.41 -6.30 -15.37
CA ILE A 149 30.25 -7.59 -16.07
C ILE A 149 30.84 -7.54 -17.48
N ILE A 150 30.62 -6.44 -18.22
CA ILE A 150 31.19 -6.26 -19.57
C ILE A 150 32.72 -6.21 -19.52
N LEU A 151 33.31 -5.49 -18.55
CA LEU A 151 34.76 -5.43 -18.38
C LEU A 151 35.35 -6.81 -18.05
N LEU A 152 34.70 -7.57 -17.16
CA LEU A 152 35.11 -8.94 -16.83
C LEU A 152 35.02 -9.84 -18.06
N ALA A 153 33.94 -9.77 -18.83
CA ALA A 153 33.76 -10.56 -20.05
C ALA A 153 34.81 -10.20 -21.11
N ALA A 154 35.07 -8.91 -21.33
CA ALA A 154 36.09 -8.44 -22.27
C ALA A 154 37.49 -8.91 -21.86
N GLY A 155 37.81 -8.84 -20.56
CA GLY A 155 39.05 -9.38 -20.01
C GLY A 155 39.19 -10.89 -20.24
N LEU A 156 38.12 -11.64 -19.98
CA LEU A 156 38.11 -13.09 -20.18
C LEU A 156 38.32 -13.46 -21.67
N ILE A 157 37.64 -12.76 -22.58
CA ILE A 157 37.81 -12.95 -24.03
C ILE A 157 39.24 -12.63 -24.46
N MET A 158 39.83 -11.54 -23.95
CA MET A 158 41.19 -11.14 -24.30
C MET A 158 42.22 -12.16 -23.81
N VAL A 159 42.07 -12.68 -22.58
CA VAL A 159 42.95 -13.73 -22.03
C VAL A 159 42.83 -15.01 -22.84
N VAL A 160 41.61 -15.44 -23.18
CA VAL A 160 41.40 -16.66 -23.99
C VAL A 160 41.98 -16.51 -25.40
N ARG A 161 41.76 -15.36 -26.05
CA ARG A 161 42.31 -15.08 -27.40
C ARG A 161 43.84 -14.95 -27.38
N LYS A 162 44.42 -14.32 -26.36
CA LYS A 162 45.88 -14.11 -26.26
C LYS A 162 46.63 -15.38 -25.88
N ASN A 163 46.07 -16.19 -24.98
CA ASN A 163 46.74 -17.38 -24.44
C ASN A 163 46.37 -18.67 -25.18
N GLY A 164 45.53 -18.62 -26.23
CA GLY A 164 45.17 -19.78 -27.06
C GLY A 164 44.66 -20.96 -26.22
N ILE A 165 43.89 -20.68 -25.16
CA ILE A 165 43.43 -21.72 -24.24
C ILE A 165 42.41 -22.59 -24.97
N GLU A 166 42.86 -23.70 -25.54
CA GLU A 166 41.98 -24.79 -25.95
C GLU A 166 41.26 -25.31 -24.71
N LEU A 167 39.96 -25.04 -24.62
CA LEU A 167 39.08 -25.71 -23.68
C LEU A 167 39.18 -27.22 -23.97
N LYS A 168 40.01 -27.94 -23.20
CA LYS A 168 40.12 -29.40 -23.27
C LYS A 168 38.71 -29.99 -23.12
N LYS A 169 38.13 -30.45 -24.23
CA LYS A 169 36.92 -31.26 -24.22
C LYS A 169 37.23 -32.52 -23.41
N GLY A 170 36.64 -32.60 -22.22
CA GLY A 170 36.84 -33.72 -21.31
C GLY A 170 36.43 -35.03 -21.97
N GLY A 171 37.41 -35.89 -22.27
CA GLY A 171 37.17 -37.25 -22.69
C GLY A 171 36.77 -38.11 -21.49
N TRP A 172 35.52 -38.57 -21.46
CA TRP A 172 35.14 -39.73 -20.66
C TRP A 172 35.88 -40.96 -21.20
N ARG A 173 36.78 -41.54 -20.41
CA ARG A 173 37.30 -42.89 -20.66
C ARG A 173 36.46 -43.88 -19.86
N LYS A 174 35.90 -44.86 -20.58
CA LYS A 174 35.35 -46.10 -20.03
C LYS A 174 36.42 -46.90 -19.29
#